data_AF-A0A401ME56-F1
#
_entry.id   AF-A0A401ME56-F1
#
_cell.length_a   1.000
_cell.length_b   1.000
_cell.length_c   1.000
_cell.angle_alpha   90.00
_cell.angle_beta   90.00
_cell.angle_gamma   90.00
#
_symmetry.space_group_name_H-M   'P 1'
#
loop_
_entity.id
_entity.type
_entity.pdbx_description
1 polymer ?
#
loop_
_entity_poly.entity_id
_entity_poly.type
_entity_poly.pdbx_seq_one_letter_code
_entity_poly.pdbx_strand_id
1 'polypeptide(L)'
;MYGQRHGDTEHRRPRTPARTVPAPQVAAPPVHGAGGPGRVSPAEVAARQSAAGNQVATAIVQRAREGQAEADAPARESTPPADEAALEASRDPDTVMVRLSASIDEHTLLEVRKFNFWEPHKKWPESWLPKKARLRWVLERRLVLGEAFQPDELRDIEILSAKRPDWLNSVGIGTLAEARLIAEGKGRMAGAGKSASGKGKAGEDAQAEAAEQEQVGYSSWLKLSPGRRILAATLAFQTQAPVAGASTPINPAYTLGRFMRTNQLGPDDPERQTLENERNKQIRETAVDTLFPEGVREERKHESAGEHATGEMKGRDDFARNILTNVLLILRHGLQVAGKDDNYVDYKEGDVIRALAHGGRVNIRIPALRKGESPHQLLDFLGVTEKGTRQTDTLKRDYATHRSSIRKNKDGEPGTGKFKEEGGVGAAVKNKLSEYTPGMANPDLMGVNISGGGFGTKDWNGDVVLPNGSYGHMLLVFTAPTGDTDGGLLVGLETLEPDAPSPVGYHHGITSTEVTANPESVLHGHKQDKIGATQVKLGEMGGENWHDFLQKIQRDWVDKLKAAKDTAEKRKLYEELVGPRE
;
A
#
# COMPACT_ATOMS: atom_id res chain seq x y z
N MET A 1 53.93 16.10 35.26
CA MET A 1 54.63 16.55 36.49
C MET A 1 53.78 17.65 37.11
N TYR A 2 53.03 17.36 38.19
CA TYR A 2 53.34 17.71 39.60
C TYR A 2 53.49 19.23 39.84
N GLY A 3 52.82 19.92 40.76
CA GLY A 3 51.90 19.55 41.86
C GLY A 3 51.26 20.84 42.46
N GLN A 4 50.05 20.74 43.01
CA GLN A 4 49.69 20.83 44.45
C GLN A 4 49.54 22.25 45.05
N ARG A 5 48.30 22.65 45.43
CA ARG A 5 47.68 22.71 46.80
C ARG A 5 47.77 24.14 47.36
N HIS A 6 46.86 24.73 48.15
CA HIS A 6 45.69 24.32 48.95
C HIS A 6 44.90 25.60 49.35
N GLY A 7 43.63 25.48 49.77
CA GLY A 7 42.95 26.54 50.51
C GLY A 7 41.42 26.52 50.52
N ASP A 8 40.83 25.71 51.41
CA ASP A 8 39.40 25.61 51.72
C ASP A 8 38.77 26.89 52.31
N THR A 9 37.45 27.07 52.14
CA THR A 9 36.54 27.25 53.30
C THR A 9 35.06 27.05 52.93
N GLU A 10 34.39 26.34 53.82
CA GLU A 10 33.01 25.89 53.80
C GLU A 10 31.98 27.02 53.94
N HIS A 11 30.79 26.87 53.35
CA HIS A 11 29.54 27.19 54.07
C HIS A 11 28.35 26.32 53.63
N ARG A 12 27.70 25.74 54.65
CA ARG A 12 26.59 24.80 54.60
C ARG A 12 25.26 25.53 54.82
N ARG A 13 24.24 25.12 54.04
CA ARG A 13 22.81 24.89 54.39
C ARG A 13 21.91 26.14 54.59
N PRO A 14 20.57 26.05 54.41
CA PRO A 14 19.74 24.84 54.58
C PRO A 14 18.71 24.49 53.49
N ARG A 15 18.34 23.20 53.53
CA ARG A 15 17.15 22.59 52.94
C ARG A 15 15.91 22.99 53.75
N THR A 16 14.81 23.26 53.08
CA THR A 16 13.48 23.46 53.66
C THR A 16 12.55 22.34 53.17
N PRO A 17 11.57 21.87 53.97
CA PRO A 17 11.07 20.50 53.90
C PRO A 17 9.86 20.33 52.98
N ALA A 18 9.63 19.06 52.65
CA ALA A 18 8.45 18.56 51.96
C ALA A 18 7.16 18.92 52.72
N ARG A 19 6.21 19.50 51.99
CA ARG A 19 4.84 19.76 52.45
C ARG A 19 4.00 18.51 52.22
N THR A 20 3.63 17.85 53.30
CA THR A 20 2.58 16.83 53.36
C THR A 20 1.23 17.48 53.05
N VAL A 21 0.54 16.97 52.03
CA VAL A 21 -0.86 17.32 51.72
C VAL A 21 -1.76 16.30 52.43
N PRO A 22 -2.77 16.73 53.21
CA PRO A 22 -3.70 15.82 53.86
C PRO A 22 -4.68 15.20 52.86
N ALA A 23 -5.04 13.95 53.14
CA ALA A 23 -6.05 13.19 52.41
C ALA A 23 -7.41 13.91 52.37
N PRO A 24 -8.13 13.93 51.24
CA PRO A 24 -9.52 14.36 51.23
C PRO A 24 -10.39 13.30 51.93
N GLN A 25 -11.08 13.74 52.98
CA GLN A 25 -12.20 13.02 53.59
C GLN A 25 -13.30 12.80 52.55
N VAL A 26 -13.75 11.55 52.43
CA VAL A 26 -14.93 11.19 51.65
C VAL A 26 -16.16 11.65 52.42
N ALA A 27 -16.74 12.78 52.01
CA ALA A 27 -18.06 13.20 52.44
C ALA A 27 -19.12 12.38 51.67
N ALA A 28 -20.06 11.80 52.41
CA ALA A 28 -21.22 11.09 51.88
C ALA A 28 -22.12 12.04 51.06
N PRO A 29 -22.66 11.61 49.91
CA PRO A 29 -23.66 12.39 49.20
C PRO A 29 -25.05 12.25 49.85
N PRO A 30 -25.89 13.29 49.74
CA PRO A 30 -27.21 13.34 50.35
C PRO A 30 -28.23 12.48 49.61
N VAL A 31 -29.25 12.06 50.36
CA VAL A 31 -30.43 11.34 49.89
C VAL A 31 -31.45 12.34 49.33
N HIS A 32 -31.68 12.31 48.03
CA HIS A 32 -32.89 12.70 47.27
C HIS A 32 -32.71 12.08 45.88
N GLY A 33 -33.66 11.53 45.13
CA GLY A 33 -35.11 11.55 45.11
C GLY A 33 -35.49 11.24 43.65
N ALA A 34 -36.45 10.33 43.47
CA ALA A 34 -37.11 9.87 42.23
C ALA A 34 -36.77 10.51 40.84
N GLY A 35 -36.50 9.65 39.85
CA GLY A 35 -36.99 9.82 38.46
C GLY A 35 -35.99 9.63 37.31
N GLY A 36 -36.12 8.53 36.55
CA GLY A 36 -35.67 8.41 35.15
C GLY A 36 -34.74 7.21 34.82
N PRO A 37 -34.90 6.54 33.65
CA PRO A 37 -34.05 5.40 33.25
C PRO A 37 -32.62 5.85 32.95
N GLY A 38 -31.65 5.34 33.72
CA GLY A 38 -30.27 5.81 33.74
C GLY A 38 -29.48 5.52 32.45
N ARG A 39 -28.83 6.55 31.91
CA ARG A 39 -27.71 6.42 30.96
C ARG A 39 -26.49 5.87 31.70
N VAL A 40 -25.99 4.72 31.26
CA VAL A 40 -24.71 4.17 31.72
C VAL A 40 -23.58 5.06 31.21
N SER A 41 -22.67 5.48 32.08
CA SER A 41 -21.54 6.31 31.64
C SER A 41 -20.56 5.49 30.79
N PRO A 42 -19.86 6.10 29.81
CA PRO A 42 -18.83 5.40 29.02
C PRO A 42 -17.73 4.76 29.88
N ALA A 43 -17.43 5.34 31.05
CA ALA A 43 -16.48 4.78 32.01
C ALA A 43 -17.00 3.49 32.66
N GLU A 44 -18.30 3.40 32.98
CA GLU A 44 -18.92 2.18 33.51
C GLU A 44 -19.05 1.07 32.46
N VAL A 45 -19.31 1.42 31.20
CA VAL A 45 -19.30 0.46 30.09
C VAL A 45 -17.88 -0.10 29.89
N ALA A 46 -16.86 0.75 29.91
CA ALA A 46 -15.46 0.33 29.80
C ALA A 46 -15.01 -0.54 31.00
N ALA A 47 -15.42 -0.19 32.21
CA ALA A 47 -15.11 -0.98 33.41
C ALA A 47 -15.80 -2.36 33.39
N ARG A 48 -17.07 -2.44 32.96
CA ARG A 48 -17.80 -3.70 32.81
C ARG A 48 -17.23 -4.59 31.70
N GLN A 49 -16.79 -4.00 30.59
CA GLN A 49 -16.13 -4.73 29.50
C GLN A 49 -14.76 -5.26 29.90
N SER A 50 -13.98 -4.50 30.68
CA SER A 50 -12.68 -4.95 31.19
C SER A 50 -12.82 -6.09 32.21
N ALA A 51 -13.80 -6.01 33.11
CA ALA A 51 -14.09 -7.07 34.08
C ALA A 51 -14.59 -8.36 33.40
N ALA A 52 -15.48 -8.26 32.41
CA ALA A 52 -15.98 -9.40 31.66
C ALA A 52 -14.89 -10.04 30.76
N GLY A 53 -14.03 -9.22 30.13
CA GLY A 53 -12.91 -9.70 29.33
C GLY A 53 -11.87 -10.48 30.15
N ASN A 54 -11.59 -10.03 31.38
CA ASN A 54 -10.65 -10.71 32.27
C ASN A 54 -11.20 -12.05 32.79
N GLN A 55 -12.50 -12.15 33.10
CA GLN A 55 -13.10 -13.40 33.56
C GLN A 55 -13.15 -14.48 32.47
N VAL A 56 -13.43 -14.10 31.22
CA VAL A 56 -13.40 -15.02 30.07
C VAL A 56 -11.98 -15.50 29.78
N ALA A 57 -10.97 -14.61 29.88
CA ALA A 57 -9.57 -14.97 29.72
C ALA A 57 -9.09 -15.97 30.79
N THR A 58 -9.48 -15.78 32.06
CA THR A 58 -9.11 -16.71 33.15
C THR A 58 -9.76 -18.09 32.97
N ALA A 59 -11.05 -18.15 32.58
CA ALA A 59 -11.75 -19.41 32.35
C ALA A 59 -11.16 -20.22 31.17
N ILE A 60 -10.66 -19.53 30.13
CA ILE A 60 -10.01 -20.16 28.97
C ILE A 60 -8.61 -20.68 29.33
N VAL A 61 -7.83 -19.93 30.12
CA VAL A 61 -6.50 -20.38 30.60
C VAL A 61 -6.63 -21.62 31.49
N GLN A 62 -7.68 -21.69 32.31
CA GLN A 62 -7.91 -22.82 33.19
C GLN A 62 -8.32 -24.08 32.40
N ARG A 63 -9.19 -23.92 31.39
CA ARG A 63 -9.59 -25.00 30.48
C ARG A 63 -8.44 -25.49 29.58
N ALA A 64 -7.49 -24.61 29.23
CA ALA A 64 -6.28 -24.96 28.49
C ALA A 64 -5.27 -25.74 29.36
N ARG A 65 -5.17 -25.45 30.66
CA ARG A 65 -4.36 -26.25 31.60
C ARG A 65 -4.97 -27.63 31.85
N GLU A 66 -6.29 -27.73 31.88
CA GLU A 66 -7.00 -29.01 32.04
C GLU A 66 -6.84 -29.90 30.79
N GLY A 67 -6.81 -29.33 29.58
CA GLY A 67 -6.51 -30.08 28.34
C GLY A 67 -5.04 -30.49 28.16
N GLN A 68 -4.13 -29.93 28.95
CA GLN A 68 -2.69 -30.26 28.90
C GLN A 68 -2.33 -31.47 29.79
N ALA A 69 -3.23 -31.89 30.68
CA ALA A 69 -3.03 -33.04 31.57
C ALA A 69 -3.42 -34.40 30.93
N GLU A 70 -4.04 -34.41 29.74
CA GLU A 70 -4.45 -35.64 29.02
C GLU A 70 -3.51 -36.04 27.86
N ALA A 71 -2.38 -35.34 27.66
CA ALA A 71 -1.46 -35.60 26.55
C ALA A 71 -0.13 -36.29 26.94
N ASP A 72 0.01 -36.76 28.18
CA ASP A 72 1.18 -37.53 28.63
C ASP A 72 0.84 -39.03 28.73
N ALA A 73 1.01 -39.74 27.61
CA ALA A 73 1.13 -41.20 27.55
C ALA A 73 2.44 -41.57 26.83
N PRO A 74 3.13 -42.66 27.24
CA PRO A 74 4.58 -42.77 27.09
C PRO A 74 5.05 -43.09 25.67
N ALA A 75 6.24 -42.53 25.38
CA ALA A 75 6.99 -42.61 24.14
C ALA A 75 7.10 -44.03 23.56
N ARG A 76 6.75 -44.17 22.28
CA ARG A 76 7.27 -45.25 21.43
C ARG A 76 8.64 -44.82 20.90
N GLU A 77 9.59 -45.74 20.99
CA GLU A 77 10.98 -45.62 20.59
C GLU A 77 11.17 -44.90 19.25
N SER A 78 11.95 -43.82 19.31
CA SER A 78 12.45 -43.10 18.15
C SER A 78 13.62 -43.88 17.53
N THR A 79 13.43 -44.32 16.29
CA THR A 79 14.49 -44.71 15.35
C THR A 79 15.53 -43.57 15.23
N PRO A 80 16.83 -43.85 15.00
CA PRO A 80 17.86 -42.80 14.92
C PRO A 80 17.58 -41.82 13.77
N PRO A 81 18.12 -40.58 13.80
CA PRO A 81 17.89 -39.62 12.73
C PRO A 81 18.44 -40.18 11.42
N ALA A 82 17.58 -40.27 10.41
CA ALA A 82 18.00 -40.58 9.05
C ALA A 82 19.05 -39.55 8.61
N ASP A 83 20.07 -40.05 7.91
CA ASP A 83 21.08 -39.24 7.23
C ASP A 83 20.39 -38.08 6.50
N GLU A 84 20.77 -36.85 6.80
CA GLU A 84 20.17 -35.61 6.26
C GLU A 84 20.21 -35.62 4.72
N ALA A 85 21.29 -36.20 4.15
CA ALA A 85 21.42 -36.43 2.72
C ALA A 85 20.37 -37.43 2.16
N ALA A 86 19.99 -38.45 2.94
CA ALA A 86 18.94 -39.39 2.56
C ALA A 86 17.55 -38.75 2.64
N LEU A 87 17.34 -37.84 3.60
CA LEU A 87 16.12 -37.05 3.69
C LEU A 87 15.99 -36.07 2.52
N GLU A 88 17.07 -35.39 2.10
CA GLU A 88 17.07 -34.51 0.92
C GLU A 88 16.85 -35.26 -0.39
N ALA A 89 17.40 -36.46 -0.53
CA ALA A 89 17.25 -37.27 -1.75
C ALA A 89 15.90 -38.00 -1.84
N SER A 90 15.13 -38.06 -0.74
CA SER A 90 13.87 -38.81 -0.69
C SER A 90 12.83 -38.23 -1.65
N ARG A 91 12.19 -39.12 -2.41
CA ARG A 91 11.03 -38.85 -3.28
C ARG A 91 9.72 -39.40 -2.71
N ASP A 92 9.77 -39.96 -1.50
CA ASP A 92 8.57 -40.40 -0.80
C ASP A 92 7.68 -39.19 -0.49
N PRO A 93 6.40 -39.17 -0.91
CA PRO A 93 5.56 -37.98 -0.81
C PRO A 93 5.36 -37.49 0.63
N ASP A 94 5.36 -38.38 1.62
CA ASP A 94 5.14 -37.99 3.02
C ASP A 94 6.43 -37.36 3.60
N THR A 95 7.60 -37.89 3.23
CA THR A 95 8.90 -37.28 3.52
C THR A 95 9.04 -35.90 2.85
N VAL A 96 8.67 -35.80 1.57
CA VAL A 96 8.68 -34.54 0.80
C VAL A 96 7.74 -33.49 1.43
N MET A 97 6.57 -33.91 1.93
CA MET A 97 5.66 -33.00 2.65
C MET A 97 6.31 -32.43 3.91
N VAL A 98 7.03 -33.25 4.68
CA VAL A 98 7.72 -32.81 5.90
C VAL A 98 8.86 -31.85 5.56
N ARG A 99 9.68 -32.19 4.56
CA ARG A 99 10.78 -31.35 4.07
C ARG A 99 10.30 -29.98 3.57
N LEU A 100 9.31 -29.96 2.68
CA LEU A 100 8.72 -28.71 2.19
C LEU A 100 8.10 -27.88 3.32
N SER A 101 7.41 -28.50 4.27
CA SER A 101 6.84 -27.78 5.42
C SER A 101 7.92 -27.16 6.30
N ALA A 102 9.02 -27.89 6.55
CA ALA A 102 10.15 -27.41 7.33
C ALA A 102 10.86 -26.24 6.62
N SER A 103 11.16 -26.39 5.33
CA SER A 103 11.77 -25.33 4.52
C SER A 103 10.90 -24.06 4.51
N ILE A 104 9.58 -24.20 4.35
CA ILE A 104 8.65 -23.08 4.45
C ILE A 104 8.77 -22.37 5.81
N ASP A 105 8.76 -23.13 6.91
CA ASP A 105 8.82 -22.61 8.28
C ASP A 105 10.19 -22.01 8.68
N GLU A 106 11.31 -22.54 8.19
CA GLU A 106 12.67 -22.10 8.57
C GLU A 106 12.99 -20.68 8.13
N HIS A 107 12.47 -20.24 6.98
CA HIS A 107 12.69 -18.89 6.46
C HIS A 107 11.91 -17.79 7.20
N THR A 108 11.40 -18.02 8.42
CA THR A 108 10.41 -17.13 9.03
C THR A 108 10.53 -16.72 10.50
N LEU A 109 11.67 -16.90 11.17
CA LEU A 109 11.81 -16.42 12.55
C LEU A 109 12.18 -14.93 12.61
N LEU A 110 11.16 -14.05 12.72
CA LEU A 110 11.33 -12.71 13.27
C LEU A 110 11.21 -12.79 14.82
N GLU A 111 12.29 -12.50 15.54
CA GLU A 111 12.33 -12.58 17.02
C GLU A 111 11.45 -11.56 17.75
N VAL A 112 11.00 -10.47 17.11
CA VAL A 112 10.22 -9.41 17.78
C VAL A 112 9.05 -8.90 16.94
N ARG A 113 7.84 -8.88 17.51
CA ARG A 113 6.64 -8.25 16.93
C ARG A 113 6.30 -6.93 17.64
N LYS A 114 5.92 -5.90 16.87
CA LYS A 114 5.18 -4.73 17.38
C LYS A 114 3.68 -5.03 17.40
N PHE A 115 3.02 -4.66 18.49
CA PHE A 115 1.59 -4.86 18.76
C PHE A 115 0.69 -4.20 17.68
N ASN A 116 -0.25 -4.96 17.10
CA ASN A 116 -1.31 -4.44 16.23
C ASN A 116 -2.69 -4.69 16.88
N PHE A 117 -3.39 -3.62 17.25
CA PHE A 117 -4.65 -3.67 18.01
C PHE A 117 -5.83 -4.27 17.20
N TRP A 118 -5.75 -4.27 15.86
CA TRP A 118 -6.92 -4.51 15.00
C TRP A 118 -6.99 -5.87 14.28
N GLU A 119 -6.02 -6.77 14.49
CA GLU A 119 -6.06 -8.14 13.93
C GLU A 119 -6.05 -9.21 15.04
N PRO A 120 -7.18 -9.43 15.75
CA PRO A 120 -7.21 -10.29 16.93
C PRO A 120 -6.86 -11.77 16.70
N HIS A 121 -7.05 -12.27 15.49
CA HIS A 121 -6.69 -13.64 15.13
C HIS A 121 -5.19 -13.81 14.87
N LYS A 122 -4.45 -12.71 14.67
CA LYS A 122 -2.97 -12.69 14.60
C LYS A 122 -2.31 -12.61 16.01
N LYS A 123 -3.12 -12.73 17.08
CA LYS A 123 -2.71 -12.68 18.50
C LYS A 123 -2.20 -14.01 19.08
N TRP A 124 -2.38 -15.13 18.39
CA TRP A 124 -1.94 -16.42 18.88
C TRP A 124 -0.45 -16.60 18.58
N PRO A 125 0.35 -17.14 19.53
CA PRO A 125 1.68 -17.65 19.22
C PRO A 125 1.59 -18.57 18.00
N GLU A 126 2.51 -18.44 17.04
CA GLU A 126 2.52 -19.27 15.83
C GLU A 126 2.54 -20.77 16.18
N SER A 127 3.15 -21.11 17.33
CA SER A 127 3.18 -22.46 17.90
C SER A 127 1.81 -23.01 18.30
N TRP A 128 0.78 -22.17 18.44
CA TRP A 128 -0.58 -22.59 18.80
C TRP A 128 -1.46 -22.81 17.56
N LEU A 129 -0.99 -22.43 16.37
CA LEU A 129 -1.72 -22.67 15.13
C LEU A 129 -1.56 -24.14 14.69
N PRO A 130 -2.63 -24.80 14.20
CA PRO A 130 -2.49 -26.08 13.53
C PRO A 130 -1.48 -25.98 12.38
N LYS A 131 -0.68 -27.04 12.14
CA LYS A 131 0.41 -27.02 11.14
C LYS A 131 0.02 -26.41 9.79
N LYS A 132 -1.14 -26.79 9.23
CA LYS A 132 -1.63 -26.25 7.95
C LYS A 132 -1.96 -24.75 8.01
N ALA A 133 -2.51 -24.28 9.13
CA ALA A 133 -2.80 -22.87 9.34
C ALA A 133 -1.50 -22.07 9.51
N ARG A 134 -0.50 -22.63 10.22
CA ARG A 134 0.84 -22.05 10.33
C ARG A 134 1.49 -21.89 8.96
N LEU A 135 1.49 -22.93 8.12
CA LEU A 135 2.04 -22.86 6.76
C LEU A 135 1.38 -21.79 5.91
N ARG A 136 0.04 -21.72 5.90
CA ARG A 136 -0.69 -20.65 5.17
C ARG A 136 -0.29 -19.26 5.63
N TRP A 137 -0.10 -19.11 6.93
CA TRP A 137 0.25 -17.86 7.56
C TRP A 137 1.70 -17.45 7.24
N VAL A 138 2.64 -18.41 7.25
CA VAL A 138 4.02 -18.23 6.80
C VAL A 138 4.06 -17.81 5.33
N LEU A 139 3.24 -18.43 4.46
CA LEU A 139 3.11 -18.05 3.05
C LEU A 139 2.53 -16.63 2.87
N GLU A 140 1.60 -16.19 3.72
CA GLU A 140 1.13 -14.80 3.73
C GLU A 140 2.28 -13.83 4.04
N ARG A 141 3.13 -14.17 5.02
CA ARG A 141 4.31 -13.37 5.35
C ARG A 141 5.31 -13.34 4.19
N ARG A 142 5.64 -14.49 3.61
CA ARG A 142 6.54 -14.58 2.43
C ARG A 142 6.05 -13.70 1.29
N LEU A 143 4.75 -13.74 0.99
CA LEU A 143 4.15 -12.89 -0.03
C LEU A 143 4.36 -11.39 0.27
N VAL A 144 4.18 -10.96 1.53
CA VAL A 144 4.38 -9.57 1.96
C VAL A 144 5.86 -9.15 1.92
N LEU A 145 6.78 -10.06 2.27
CA LEU A 145 8.22 -9.82 2.23
C LEU A 145 8.80 -9.91 0.82
N GLY A 146 8.06 -10.48 -0.13
CA GLY A 146 8.56 -10.73 -1.48
C GLY A 146 9.55 -11.90 -1.51
N GLU A 147 9.20 -13.02 -0.90
CA GLU A 147 10.00 -14.25 -0.95
C GLU A 147 9.38 -15.25 -1.93
N ALA A 148 10.13 -15.60 -2.99
CA ALA A 148 9.76 -16.66 -3.92
C ALA A 148 10.06 -18.06 -3.34
N PHE A 149 9.47 -19.10 -3.95
CA PHE A 149 9.86 -20.48 -3.66
C PHE A 149 11.28 -20.75 -4.17
N GLN A 150 12.08 -21.41 -3.33
CA GLN A 150 13.43 -21.83 -3.66
C GLN A 150 13.42 -23.02 -4.64
N PRO A 151 14.54 -23.29 -5.36
CA PRO A 151 14.62 -24.41 -6.28
C PRO A 151 14.23 -25.76 -5.65
N ASP A 152 14.59 -25.99 -4.39
CA ASP A 152 14.29 -27.24 -3.67
C ASP A 152 12.81 -27.34 -3.31
N GLU A 153 12.22 -26.22 -2.89
CA GLU A 153 10.78 -26.14 -2.65
C GLU A 153 9.99 -26.38 -3.95
N LEU A 154 10.46 -25.87 -5.10
CA LEU A 154 9.84 -26.12 -6.39
C LEU A 154 9.90 -27.60 -6.80
N ARG A 155 11.03 -28.27 -6.56
CA ARG A 155 11.18 -29.73 -6.78
C ARG A 155 10.20 -30.52 -5.92
N ASP A 156 10.04 -30.12 -4.65
CA ASP A 156 9.10 -30.76 -3.74
C ASP A 156 7.64 -30.53 -4.14
N ILE A 157 7.31 -29.29 -4.53
CA ILE A 157 5.98 -28.94 -5.06
C ILE A 157 5.68 -29.73 -6.34
N GLU A 158 6.64 -29.97 -7.21
CA GLU A 158 6.48 -30.79 -8.41
C GLU A 158 6.10 -32.24 -8.06
N ILE A 159 6.85 -32.87 -7.15
CA ILE A 159 6.56 -34.24 -6.68
C ILE A 159 5.16 -34.30 -6.04
N LEU A 160 4.84 -33.35 -5.16
CA LEU A 160 3.56 -33.30 -4.46
C LEU A 160 2.39 -32.95 -5.37
N SER A 161 2.61 -32.19 -6.45
CA SER A 161 1.58 -31.92 -7.46
C SER A 161 1.09 -33.21 -8.11
N ALA A 162 2.00 -34.16 -8.35
CA ALA A 162 1.66 -35.46 -8.93
C ALA A 162 1.10 -36.47 -7.91
N LYS A 163 1.53 -36.40 -6.64
CA LYS A 163 1.28 -37.47 -5.64
C LYS A 163 0.33 -37.09 -4.50
N ARG A 164 0.19 -35.80 -4.19
CA ARG A 164 -0.56 -35.24 -3.05
C ARG A 164 -1.20 -33.87 -3.39
N PRO A 165 -1.91 -33.71 -4.52
CA PRO A 165 -2.48 -32.41 -4.90
C PRO A 165 -3.46 -31.86 -3.85
N ASP A 166 -4.24 -32.72 -3.20
CA ASP A 166 -5.18 -32.32 -2.14
C ASP A 166 -4.47 -31.68 -0.94
N TRP A 167 -3.27 -32.17 -0.60
CA TRP A 167 -2.50 -31.59 0.48
C TRP A 167 -2.02 -30.18 0.13
N LEU A 168 -1.43 -29.99 -1.07
CA LEU A 168 -1.01 -28.68 -1.57
C LEU A 168 -2.17 -27.68 -1.62
N ASN A 169 -3.33 -28.13 -2.08
CA ASN A 169 -4.57 -27.35 -2.07
C ASN A 169 -5.00 -26.98 -0.65
N SER A 170 -4.88 -27.92 0.29
CA SER A 170 -5.23 -27.69 1.70
C SER A 170 -4.29 -26.71 2.42
N VAL A 171 -3.04 -26.54 1.97
CA VAL A 171 -2.12 -25.52 2.50
C VAL A 171 -2.08 -24.24 1.64
N GLY A 172 -2.86 -24.19 0.55
CA GLY A 172 -3.01 -23.00 -0.27
C GLY A 172 -1.88 -22.73 -1.27
N ILE A 173 -1.07 -23.75 -1.60
CA ILE A 173 -0.01 -23.65 -2.62
C ILE A 173 -0.57 -23.93 -4.02
N GLY A 174 -1.52 -24.87 -4.15
CA GLY A 174 -2.00 -25.34 -5.45
C GLY A 174 -1.01 -26.27 -6.15
N THR A 175 -1.34 -26.73 -7.34
CA THR A 175 -0.45 -27.59 -8.15
C THR A 175 0.42 -26.79 -9.11
N LEU A 176 1.51 -27.38 -9.59
CA LEU A 176 2.39 -26.76 -10.59
C LEU A 176 1.66 -26.47 -11.91
N ALA A 177 0.76 -27.36 -12.34
CA ALA A 177 -0.05 -27.17 -13.55
C ALA A 177 -1.00 -25.98 -13.40
N GLU A 178 -1.71 -25.89 -12.26
CA GLU A 178 -2.54 -24.72 -11.93
C GLU A 178 -1.73 -23.44 -11.94
N ALA A 179 -0.56 -23.45 -11.29
CA ALA A 179 0.29 -22.26 -11.20
C ALA A 179 0.84 -21.79 -12.54
N ARG A 180 1.16 -22.70 -13.48
CA ARG A 180 1.54 -22.35 -14.85
C ARG A 180 0.39 -21.69 -15.60
N LEU A 181 -0.82 -22.24 -15.48
CA LEU A 181 -2.02 -21.62 -16.06
C LEU A 181 -2.27 -20.23 -15.47
N ILE A 182 -2.12 -20.05 -14.15
CA ILE A 182 -2.25 -18.73 -13.52
C ILE A 182 -1.15 -17.78 -14.02
N ALA A 183 0.09 -18.23 -14.11
CA ALA A 183 1.23 -17.44 -14.59
C ALA A 183 1.02 -16.97 -16.04
N GLU A 184 0.41 -17.79 -16.89
CA GLU A 184 0.08 -17.42 -18.28
C GLU A 184 -1.19 -16.59 -18.40
N GLY A 185 -1.94 -16.38 -17.31
CA GLY A 185 -3.27 -15.79 -17.34
C GLY A 185 -4.30 -16.69 -18.03
N LYS A 186 -4.15 -18.03 -18.01
CA LYS A 186 -4.96 -19.03 -18.75
C LYS A 186 -5.77 -20.03 -17.90
N GLY A 187 -5.82 -19.92 -16.57
CA GLY A 187 -6.65 -20.79 -15.70
C GLY A 187 -8.14 -20.45 -15.46
N ARG A 188 -9.05 -21.40 -15.71
CA ARG A 188 -10.42 -21.38 -15.16
C ARG A 188 -10.32 -21.46 -13.62
N MET A 189 -10.70 -20.38 -12.92
CA MET A 189 -10.60 -20.30 -11.46
C MET A 189 -11.74 -21.10 -10.82
N ALA A 190 -11.49 -22.38 -10.51
CA ALA A 190 -12.42 -23.20 -9.75
C ALA A 190 -12.60 -22.61 -8.34
N GLY A 191 -13.71 -21.90 -8.13
CA GLY A 191 -14.18 -21.51 -6.81
C GLY A 191 -14.39 -22.73 -5.92
N ALA A 192 -14.10 -22.55 -4.63
CA ALA A 192 -14.24 -23.55 -3.58
C ALA A 192 -15.55 -24.38 -3.69
N GLY A 193 -15.39 -25.70 -3.69
CA GLY A 193 -16.36 -26.73 -3.32
C GLY A 193 -17.85 -26.45 -3.55
N LYS A 194 -18.39 -27.00 -4.63
CA LYS A 194 -19.71 -27.66 -4.58
C LYS A 194 -19.58 -29.03 -5.23
N SER A 195 -19.86 -30.05 -4.44
CA SER A 195 -20.14 -31.40 -4.91
C SER A 195 -21.23 -31.34 -5.98
N ALA A 196 -20.90 -31.70 -7.22
CA ALA A 196 -21.89 -31.82 -8.28
C ALA A 196 -22.70 -33.11 -8.07
N SER A 197 -23.85 -32.99 -7.41
CA SER A 197 -24.99 -33.89 -7.64
C SER A 197 -26.02 -33.13 -8.48
N GLY A 198 -26.07 -33.41 -9.79
CA GLY A 198 -27.05 -32.77 -10.67
C GLY A 198 -26.99 -33.33 -12.08
N LYS A 199 -27.82 -34.33 -12.36
CA LYS A 199 -28.04 -34.87 -13.71
C LYS A 199 -28.77 -33.84 -14.58
N GLY A 200 -28.16 -33.46 -15.69
CA GLY A 200 -28.82 -33.41 -17.00
C GLY A 200 -29.27 -32.05 -17.54
N LYS A 201 -28.52 -31.52 -18.51
CA LYS A 201 -29.01 -31.12 -19.84
C LYS A 201 -27.80 -30.78 -20.73
N ALA A 202 -27.39 -31.71 -21.57
CA ALA A 202 -26.25 -31.55 -22.48
C ALA A 202 -26.78 -31.14 -23.86
N GLY A 203 -26.56 -29.89 -24.27
CA GLY A 203 -26.92 -29.46 -25.63
C GLY A 203 -26.68 -27.97 -25.89
N GLU A 204 -27.29 -27.09 -25.10
CA GLU A 204 -27.16 -25.63 -25.26
C GLU A 204 -26.05 -25.02 -24.39
N ASP A 205 -25.75 -25.64 -23.24
CA ASP A 205 -24.68 -25.19 -22.35
C ASP A 205 -23.27 -25.37 -22.95
N ALA A 206 -23.09 -26.25 -23.94
CA ALA A 206 -21.78 -26.53 -24.52
C ALA A 206 -21.26 -25.41 -25.43
N GLN A 207 -22.15 -24.64 -26.06
CA GLN A 207 -21.75 -23.47 -26.87
C GLN A 207 -21.59 -22.21 -25.99
N ALA A 208 -22.35 -22.08 -24.90
CA ALA A 208 -22.11 -21.07 -23.87
C ALA A 208 -20.80 -21.35 -23.10
N GLU A 209 -20.50 -22.60 -22.75
CA GLU A 209 -19.24 -23.00 -22.11
C GLU A 209 -18.02 -22.94 -23.05
N ALA A 210 -18.20 -23.07 -24.36
CA ALA A 210 -17.13 -22.89 -25.34
C ALA A 210 -16.88 -21.40 -25.66
N ALA A 211 -17.89 -20.53 -25.53
CA ALA A 211 -17.72 -19.07 -25.61
C ALA A 211 -17.20 -18.45 -24.29
N GLU A 212 -17.46 -19.09 -23.14
CA GLU A 212 -16.90 -18.74 -21.83
C GLU A 212 -15.49 -19.34 -21.60
N GLN A 213 -14.90 -19.97 -22.62
CA GLN A 213 -13.56 -20.55 -22.60
C GLN A 213 -12.44 -19.58 -23.03
N GLU A 214 -12.74 -18.31 -23.32
CA GLU A 214 -11.75 -17.42 -23.97
C GLU A 214 -11.63 -16.02 -23.35
N GLN A 215 -11.70 -15.93 -22.03
CA GLN A 215 -10.95 -14.88 -21.32
C GLN A 215 -10.69 -15.35 -19.88
N VAL A 216 -9.61 -16.11 -19.73
CA VAL A 216 -8.99 -16.13 -18.41
C VAL A 216 -8.13 -14.88 -18.29
N GLY A 217 -8.29 -14.17 -17.19
CA GLY A 217 -7.46 -13.04 -16.83
C GLY A 217 -7.10 -13.08 -15.35
N TYR A 218 -6.45 -12.02 -14.90
CA TYR A 218 -6.03 -11.78 -13.53
C TYR A 218 -7.12 -11.16 -12.65
N SER A 219 -8.37 -11.07 -13.12
CA SER A 219 -9.52 -10.49 -12.38
C SER A 219 -9.78 -11.09 -10.99
N SER A 220 -9.22 -12.26 -10.69
CA SER A 220 -9.27 -12.91 -9.37
C SER A 220 -7.89 -13.09 -8.71
N TRP A 221 -6.86 -12.42 -9.20
CA TRP A 221 -5.48 -12.52 -8.71
C TRP A 221 -5.37 -12.37 -7.20
N LEU A 222 -5.98 -11.32 -6.62
CA LEU A 222 -5.90 -11.09 -5.18
C LEU A 222 -6.82 -12.01 -4.35
N LYS A 223 -7.72 -12.75 -4.99
CA LYS A 223 -8.54 -13.79 -4.34
C LYS A 223 -7.79 -15.11 -4.19
N LEU A 224 -6.66 -15.28 -4.88
CA LEU A 224 -5.79 -16.45 -4.73
C LEU A 224 -5.14 -16.49 -3.36
N SER A 225 -5.00 -17.72 -2.84
CA SER A 225 -4.21 -17.97 -1.64
C SER A 225 -2.76 -17.49 -1.82
N PRO A 226 -2.07 -17.02 -0.76
CA PRO A 226 -0.70 -16.54 -0.87
C PRO A 226 0.25 -17.53 -1.56
N GLY A 227 0.20 -18.82 -1.20
CA GLY A 227 1.02 -19.85 -1.82
C GLY A 227 0.82 -19.99 -3.34
N ARG A 228 -0.42 -19.90 -3.83
CA ARG A 228 -0.71 -19.92 -5.27
C ARG A 228 -0.13 -18.71 -5.99
N ARG A 229 -0.22 -17.52 -5.38
CA ARG A 229 0.38 -16.30 -5.94
C ARG A 229 1.90 -16.38 -5.98
N ILE A 230 2.54 -16.82 -4.89
CA ILE A 230 4.00 -17.01 -4.84
C ILE A 230 4.44 -18.02 -5.91
N LEU A 231 3.76 -19.17 -6.01
CA LEU A 231 4.11 -20.19 -6.99
C LEU A 231 3.95 -19.69 -8.43
N ALA A 232 2.80 -19.10 -8.76
CA ALA A 232 2.56 -18.54 -10.09
C ALA A 232 3.55 -17.42 -10.43
N ALA A 233 3.86 -16.52 -9.48
CA ALA A 233 4.82 -15.45 -9.68
C ALA A 233 6.25 -15.97 -9.90
N THR A 234 6.66 -16.97 -9.10
CA THR A 234 7.95 -17.65 -9.25
C THR A 234 8.09 -18.24 -10.66
N LEU A 235 7.06 -18.92 -11.15
CA LEU A 235 7.05 -19.52 -12.49
C LEU A 235 6.97 -18.47 -13.60
N ALA A 236 6.14 -17.42 -13.43
CA ALA A 236 6.01 -16.35 -14.41
C ALA A 236 7.36 -15.66 -14.63
N PHE A 237 8.10 -15.34 -13.57
CA PHE A 237 9.42 -14.74 -13.70
C PHE A 237 10.42 -15.66 -14.42
N GLN A 238 10.42 -16.96 -14.12
CA GLN A 238 11.30 -17.93 -14.77
C GLN A 238 10.99 -18.16 -16.26
N THR A 239 9.72 -18.00 -16.66
CA THR A 239 9.26 -18.40 -18.01
C THR A 239 8.94 -17.23 -18.93
N GLN A 240 8.76 -16.02 -18.39
CA GLN A 240 8.35 -14.83 -19.14
C GLN A 240 9.36 -13.70 -19.08
N ALA A 241 10.54 -13.92 -18.49
CA ALA A 241 11.62 -12.93 -18.49
C ALA A 241 11.83 -12.39 -19.93
N PRO A 242 11.77 -11.06 -20.12
CA PRO A 242 11.86 -10.49 -21.45
C PRO A 242 13.23 -10.79 -22.03
N VAL A 243 13.26 -11.29 -23.26
CA VAL A 243 14.50 -11.31 -24.05
C VAL A 243 14.94 -9.88 -24.34
N ALA A 244 16.23 -9.66 -24.54
CA ALA A 244 16.78 -8.33 -24.79
C ALA A 244 16.03 -7.62 -25.94
N GLY A 245 15.49 -6.43 -25.66
CA GLY A 245 14.73 -5.62 -26.60
C GLY A 245 13.22 -5.89 -26.66
N ALA A 246 12.72 -6.95 -26.02
CA ALA A 246 11.28 -7.18 -25.87
C ALA A 246 10.67 -6.28 -24.79
N SER A 247 9.37 -6.05 -24.88
CA SER A 247 8.61 -5.37 -23.83
C SER A 247 8.54 -6.22 -22.57
N THR A 248 8.74 -5.58 -21.42
CA THR A 248 8.56 -6.20 -20.11
C THR A 248 7.11 -6.60 -19.90
N PRO A 249 6.81 -7.84 -19.48
CA PRO A 249 5.45 -8.23 -19.13
C PRO A 249 4.87 -7.33 -18.03
N ILE A 250 3.62 -6.89 -18.21
CA ILE A 250 2.90 -6.01 -17.28
C ILE A 250 1.93 -6.76 -16.36
N ASN A 251 1.85 -8.09 -16.49
CA ASN A 251 0.91 -8.89 -15.73
C ASN A 251 1.35 -9.04 -14.26
N PRO A 252 0.40 -9.14 -13.32
CA PRO A 252 0.71 -9.11 -11.88
C PRO A 252 1.48 -10.35 -11.38
N ALA A 253 1.46 -11.47 -12.10
CA ALA A 253 2.28 -12.62 -11.74
C ALA A 253 3.76 -12.36 -12.02
N TYR A 254 4.08 -11.85 -13.21
CA TYR A 254 5.45 -11.51 -13.58
C TYR A 254 6.01 -10.36 -12.71
N THR A 255 5.25 -9.28 -12.51
CA THR A 255 5.73 -8.13 -11.72
C THR A 255 6.00 -8.51 -10.26
N LEU A 256 5.13 -9.34 -9.66
CA LEU A 256 5.36 -9.91 -8.34
C LEU A 256 6.59 -10.83 -8.32
N GLY A 257 6.77 -11.67 -9.35
CA GLY A 257 7.91 -12.58 -9.45
C GLY A 257 9.23 -11.84 -9.55
N ARG A 258 9.27 -10.76 -10.35
CA ARG A 258 10.42 -9.85 -10.43
C ARG A 258 10.72 -9.23 -9.08
N PHE A 259 9.72 -8.68 -8.39
CA PHE A 259 9.88 -8.11 -7.06
C PHE A 259 10.46 -9.13 -6.08
N MET A 260 9.94 -10.36 -6.09
CA MET A 260 10.44 -11.44 -5.24
C MET A 260 11.89 -11.78 -5.52
N ARG A 261 12.27 -11.90 -6.80
CA ARG A 261 13.66 -12.14 -7.19
C ARG A 261 14.57 -11.00 -6.73
N THR A 262 14.17 -9.74 -6.95
CA THR A 262 14.94 -8.57 -6.53
C THR A 262 15.24 -8.59 -5.03
N ASN A 263 14.28 -8.98 -4.20
CA ASN A 263 14.46 -9.01 -2.73
C ASN A 263 15.36 -10.14 -2.23
N GLN A 264 15.53 -11.21 -3.01
CA GLN A 264 16.45 -12.30 -2.68
C GLN A 264 17.91 -11.97 -2.99
N LEU A 265 18.16 -10.90 -3.75
CA LEU A 265 19.48 -10.49 -4.18
C LEU A 265 20.08 -9.46 -3.22
N GLY A 266 21.39 -9.57 -2.98
CA GLY A 266 22.13 -8.59 -2.19
C GLY A 266 22.11 -7.19 -2.83
N PRO A 267 22.30 -6.12 -2.04
CA PRO A 267 22.25 -4.73 -2.55
C PRO A 267 23.28 -4.46 -3.66
N ASP A 268 24.43 -5.14 -3.62
CA ASP A 268 25.51 -4.97 -4.60
C ASP A 268 25.45 -5.96 -5.78
N ASP A 269 24.39 -6.77 -5.86
CA ASP A 269 24.23 -7.78 -6.92
C ASP A 269 23.89 -7.09 -8.28
N PRO A 270 24.66 -7.33 -9.36
CA PRO A 270 24.37 -6.75 -10.67
C PRO A 270 23.00 -7.13 -11.25
N GLU A 271 22.49 -8.32 -10.93
CA GLU A 271 21.16 -8.75 -11.33
C GLU A 271 20.10 -7.89 -10.63
N ARG A 272 20.30 -7.55 -9.35
CA ARG A 272 19.39 -6.67 -8.61
C ARG A 272 19.24 -5.32 -9.30
N GLN A 273 20.35 -4.70 -9.67
CA GLN A 273 20.34 -3.42 -10.39
C GLN A 273 19.61 -3.53 -11.73
N THR A 274 19.77 -4.65 -12.43
CA THR A 274 19.08 -4.92 -13.71
C THR A 274 17.56 -4.98 -13.50
N LEU A 275 17.09 -5.72 -12.50
CA LEU A 275 15.67 -5.86 -12.21
C LEU A 275 15.04 -4.56 -11.67
N GLU A 276 15.78 -3.80 -10.86
CA GLU A 276 15.34 -2.48 -10.41
C GLU A 276 15.25 -1.49 -11.57
N ASN A 277 16.19 -1.53 -12.52
CA ASN A 277 16.14 -0.72 -13.74
C ASN A 277 14.95 -1.10 -14.62
N GLU A 278 14.66 -2.40 -14.78
CA GLU A 278 13.50 -2.89 -15.50
C GLU A 278 12.19 -2.39 -14.87
N ARG A 279 12.05 -2.51 -13.55
CA ARG A 279 10.91 -1.98 -12.78
C ARG A 279 10.77 -0.47 -12.97
N ASN A 280 11.86 0.29 -12.80
CA ASN A 280 11.84 1.74 -12.91
C ASN A 280 11.45 2.19 -14.33
N LYS A 281 11.97 1.50 -15.35
CA LYS A 281 11.58 1.73 -16.75
C LYS A 281 10.09 1.47 -16.97
N GLN A 282 9.55 0.36 -16.46
CA GLN A 282 8.12 0.03 -16.57
C GLN A 282 7.25 1.09 -15.89
N ILE A 283 7.62 1.53 -14.67
CA ILE A 283 6.95 2.63 -13.96
C ILE A 283 6.94 3.89 -14.82
N ARG A 284 8.10 4.27 -15.36
CA ARG A 284 8.27 5.47 -16.19
C ARG A 284 7.40 5.41 -17.45
N GLU A 285 7.49 4.32 -18.20
CA GLU A 285 6.71 4.12 -19.42
C GLU A 285 5.22 4.22 -19.13
N THR A 286 4.71 3.48 -18.14
CA THR A 286 3.31 3.50 -17.72
C THR A 286 2.83 4.91 -17.35
N ALA A 287 3.67 5.68 -16.65
CA ALA A 287 3.35 7.06 -16.31
C ALA A 287 3.32 7.98 -17.54
N VAL A 288 4.28 7.84 -18.46
CA VAL A 288 4.28 8.58 -19.73
C VAL A 288 3.02 8.28 -20.54
N ASP A 289 2.62 7.03 -20.60
CA ASP A 289 1.43 6.60 -21.35
C ASP A 289 0.14 7.09 -20.72
N THR A 290 0.11 7.16 -19.38
CA THR A 290 -0.98 7.79 -18.62
C THR A 290 -1.08 9.28 -18.96
N LEU A 291 0.04 9.99 -19.10
CA LEU A 291 0.06 11.43 -19.35
C LEU A 291 -0.13 11.81 -20.83
N PHE A 292 0.30 10.94 -21.73
CA PHE A 292 0.32 11.19 -23.17
C PHE A 292 -0.19 9.96 -23.96
N PRO A 293 -1.50 9.66 -23.89
CA PRO A 293 -2.09 8.50 -24.54
C PRO A 293 -1.92 8.51 -26.07
N GLU A 294 -1.81 9.69 -26.70
CA GLU A 294 -1.55 9.81 -28.14
C GLU A 294 -0.17 9.26 -28.55
N GLY A 295 0.78 9.22 -27.61
CA GLY A 295 2.11 8.66 -27.81
C GLY A 295 2.24 7.18 -27.47
N VAL A 296 1.13 6.49 -27.20
CA VAL A 296 1.13 5.05 -26.93
C VAL A 296 1.36 4.27 -28.21
N ARG A 297 2.26 3.27 -28.13
CA ARG A 297 2.54 2.30 -29.18
C ARG A 297 1.26 1.54 -29.61
N GLU A 298 1.07 1.36 -30.92
CA GLU A 298 -0.14 0.77 -31.52
C GLU A 298 -0.51 -0.60 -30.94
N GLU A 299 0.47 -1.47 -30.70
CA GLU A 299 0.24 -2.82 -30.18
C GLU A 299 -0.45 -2.86 -28.80
N ARG A 300 -0.36 -1.76 -28.03
CA ARG A 300 -1.01 -1.62 -26.72
C ARG A 300 -2.37 -0.95 -26.78
N LYS A 301 -2.76 -0.36 -27.92
CA LYS A 301 -4.09 0.24 -28.06
C LYS A 301 -5.14 -0.84 -28.15
N HIS A 302 -6.23 -0.69 -27.40
CA HIS A 302 -7.34 -1.62 -27.49
C HIS A 302 -8.11 -1.40 -28.81
N GLU A 303 -8.54 -2.48 -29.46
CA GLU A 303 -9.24 -2.39 -30.76
C GLU A 303 -10.59 -1.66 -30.66
N SER A 304 -11.32 -1.90 -29.57
CA SER A 304 -12.59 -1.20 -29.26
C SER A 304 -12.40 0.14 -28.54
N ALA A 305 -11.17 0.69 -28.42
CA ALA A 305 -10.94 1.92 -27.66
C ALA A 305 -11.87 3.07 -28.10
N GLY A 306 -12.14 3.18 -29.41
CA GLY A 306 -13.05 4.18 -29.97
C GLY A 306 -14.50 4.04 -29.52
N GLU A 307 -14.95 2.83 -29.19
CA GLU A 307 -16.32 2.56 -28.71
C GLU A 307 -16.51 3.00 -27.25
N HIS A 308 -15.45 2.90 -26.44
CA HIS A 308 -15.47 3.27 -25.02
C HIS A 308 -15.04 4.73 -24.78
N ALA A 309 -14.37 5.37 -25.74
CA ALA A 309 -13.87 6.74 -25.65
C ALA A 309 -14.95 7.80 -25.94
N THR A 310 -16.02 7.81 -25.14
CA THR A 310 -17.04 8.87 -25.21
C THR A 310 -16.44 10.24 -24.90
N GLY A 311 -17.08 11.32 -25.35
CA GLY A 311 -16.63 12.69 -25.07
C GLY A 311 -16.51 13.00 -23.57
N GLU A 312 -17.39 12.42 -22.75
CA GLU A 312 -17.34 12.51 -21.29
C GLU A 312 -16.10 11.80 -20.72
N MET A 313 -15.83 10.57 -21.15
CA MET A 313 -14.65 9.82 -20.68
C MET A 313 -13.34 10.50 -21.09
N LYS A 314 -13.28 11.04 -22.31
CA LYS A 314 -12.15 11.83 -22.76
C LYS A 314 -11.97 13.10 -21.93
N GLY A 315 -13.05 13.81 -21.63
CA GLY A 315 -13.02 14.99 -20.76
C GLY A 315 -12.47 14.69 -19.36
N ARG A 316 -12.91 13.57 -18.76
CA ARG A 316 -12.40 13.10 -17.46
C ARG A 316 -10.91 12.73 -17.51
N ASP A 317 -10.49 12.04 -18.57
CA ASP A 317 -9.07 11.70 -18.76
C ASP A 317 -8.22 12.96 -18.92
N ASP A 318 -8.61 13.89 -19.80
CA ASP A 318 -7.94 15.17 -20.01
C ASP A 318 -7.82 15.96 -18.70
N PHE A 319 -8.89 16.01 -17.91
CA PHE A 319 -8.93 16.63 -16.59
C PHE A 319 -7.92 16.00 -15.63
N ALA A 320 -7.92 14.68 -15.52
CA ALA A 320 -7.03 13.94 -14.63
C ALA A 320 -5.56 14.07 -15.01
N ARG A 321 -5.26 14.01 -16.32
CA ARG A 321 -3.90 14.19 -16.86
C ARG A 321 -3.36 15.60 -16.62
N ASN A 322 -4.20 16.62 -16.74
CA ASN A 322 -3.81 18.00 -16.44
C ASN A 322 -3.39 18.15 -14.97
N ILE A 323 -4.18 17.61 -14.04
CA ILE A 323 -3.85 17.66 -12.61
C ILE A 323 -2.55 16.91 -12.33
N LEU A 324 -2.40 15.68 -12.85
CA LEU A 324 -1.20 14.87 -12.62
C LEU A 324 0.05 15.54 -13.22
N THR A 325 -0.07 16.15 -14.41
CA THR A 325 1.00 16.94 -15.04
C THR A 325 1.43 18.09 -14.14
N ASN A 326 0.48 18.87 -13.61
CA ASN A 326 0.77 19.99 -12.73
C ASN A 326 1.39 19.56 -11.40
N VAL A 327 0.96 18.41 -10.84
CA VAL A 327 1.61 17.78 -9.68
C VAL A 327 3.06 17.44 -10.03
N LEU A 328 3.31 16.76 -11.15
CA LEU A 328 4.66 16.35 -11.54
C LEU A 328 5.58 17.54 -11.83
N LEU A 329 5.06 18.66 -12.36
CA LEU A 329 5.80 19.90 -12.47
C LEU A 329 6.26 20.40 -11.09
N ILE A 330 5.38 20.40 -10.08
CA ILE A 330 5.76 20.76 -8.70
C ILE A 330 6.86 19.82 -8.17
N LEU A 331 6.70 18.50 -8.35
CA LEU A 331 7.65 17.51 -7.87
C LEU A 331 9.01 17.61 -8.57
N ARG A 332 9.03 17.83 -9.89
CA ARG A 332 10.24 18.05 -10.70
C ARG A 332 11.09 19.19 -10.14
N HIS A 333 10.45 20.24 -9.64
CA HIS A 333 11.14 21.43 -9.16
C HIS A 333 11.45 21.40 -7.65
N GLY A 334 10.70 20.68 -6.82
CA GLY A 334 10.84 20.77 -5.36
C GLY A 334 10.75 19.48 -4.55
N LEU A 335 10.78 18.30 -5.18
CA LEU A 335 10.66 17.02 -4.45
C LEU A 335 11.84 16.77 -3.51
N GLN A 336 11.54 16.65 -2.23
CA GLN A 336 12.47 16.27 -1.18
C GLN A 336 12.09 14.93 -0.58
N VAL A 337 13.10 14.18 -0.13
CA VAL A 337 12.97 12.91 0.57
C VAL A 337 13.65 12.98 1.94
N ALA A 338 13.06 12.36 2.96
CA ALA A 338 13.69 12.26 4.27
C ALA A 338 14.91 11.32 4.20
N GLY A 339 16.08 11.83 4.57
CA GLY A 339 17.30 11.04 4.80
C GLY A 339 17.24 10.27 6.12
N LYS A 340 18.31 9.51 6.42
CA LYS A 340 18.41 8.65 7.63
C LYS A 340 18.28 9.43 8.95
N ASP A 341 18.61 10.72 8.94
CA ASP A 341 18.55 11.61 10.11
C ASP A 341 17.24 12.40 10.20
N ASP A 342 16.19 11.99 9.47
CA ASP A 342 14.91 12.71 9.28
C ASP A 342 15.04 14.10 8.63
N ASN A 343 16.23 14.47 8.15
CA ASN A 343 16.46 15.67 7.37
C ASN A 343 16.00 15.46 5.92
N TYR A 344 15.19 16.38 5.40
CA TYR A 344 14.75 16.34 4.02
C TYR A 344 15.82 16.90 3.08
N VAL A 345 16.17 16.12 2.06
CA VAL A 345 17.14 16.48 1.01
C VAL A 345 16.48 16.41 -0.35
N ASP A 346 17.04 17.12 -1.33
CA ASP A 346 16.58 17.03 -2.71
C ASP A 346 16.67 15.60 -3.24
N TYR A 347 15.55 15.09 -3.77
CA TYR A 347 15.53 13.76 -4.37
C TYR A 347 16.20 13.80 -5.76
N LYS A 348 17.36 13.16 -5.88
CA LYS A 348 18.11 13.02 -7.15
C LYS A 348 18.45 11.57 -7.54
N GLU A 349 18.13 10.62 -6.66
CA GLU A 349 18.55 9.22 -6.81
C GLU A 349 17.71 8.43 -7.83
N GLY A 350 16.63 9.01 -8.35
CA GLY A 350 15.80 8.35 -9.35
C GLY A 350 14.67 9.22 -9.88
N ASP A 351 13.75 8.56 -10.58
CA ASP A 351 12.63 9.20 -11.27
C ASP A 351 11.66 9.89 -10.32
N VAL A 352 11.25 11.12 -10.65
CA VAL A 352 10.26 11.90 -9.89
C VAL A 352 9.00 11.10 -9.62
N ILE A 353 8.51 10.34 -10.61
CA ILE A 353 7.26 9.58 -10.48
C ILE A 353 7.32 8.49 -9.39
N ARG A 354 8.50 8.03 -8.98
CA ARG A 354 8.64 7.02 -7.90
C ARG A 354 8.05 7.47 -6.57
N ALA A 355 8.00 8.78 -6.33
CA ALA A 355 7.35 9.35 -5.13
C ALA A 355 5.86 8.99 -5.03
N LEU A 356 5.20 8.72 -6.17
CA LEU A 356 3.79 8.34 -6.24
C LEU A 356 3.60 6.88 -6.64
N ALA A 357 4.45 6.34 -7.53
CA ALA A 357 4.27 5.03 -8.14
C ALA A 357 4.33 3.85 -7.17
N HIS A 358 4.97 3.97 -6.00
CA HIS A 358 5.02 2.88 -5.01
C HIS A 358 3.87 2.95 -3.99
N GLY A 359 2.72 3.55 -4.35
CA GLY A 359 1.66 3.88 -3.39
C GLY A 359 2.15 4.87 -2.32
N GLY A 360 3.17 5.66 -2.67
CA GLY A 360 3.70 6.75 -1.88
C GLY A 360 2.77 7.95 -1.88
N ARG A 361 3.03 8.89 -0.98
CA ARG A 361 2.30 10.14 -0.87
C ARG A 361 3.30 11.27 -0.70
N VAL A 362 3.06 12.39 -1.37
CA VAL A 362 3.87 13.59 -1.26
C VAL A 362 3.10 14.65 -0.51
N ASN A 363 3.72 15.22 0.52
CA ASN A 363 3.18 16.36 1.26
C ASN A 363 3.69 17.68 0.66
N ILE A 364 2.82 18.47 0.06
CA ILE A 364 3.13 19.80 -0.47
C ILE A 364 2.73 20.84 0.58
N ARG A 365 3.72 21.52 1.16
CA ARG A 365 3.52 22.58 2.15
C ARG A 365 3.27 23.93 1.46
N ILE A 366 2.18 24.58 1.85
CA ILE A 366 1.71 25.85 1.28
C ILE A 366 1.97 26.97 2.31
N PRO A 367 2.70 28.04 1.98
CA PRO A 367 2.89 29.16 2.89
C PRO A 367 1.58 29.79 3.37
N ALA A 368 1.58 30.32 4.60
CA ALA A 368 0.50 31.14 5.13
C ALA A 368 0.14 32.30 4.19
N LEU A 369 -1.14 32.68 4.18
CA LEU A 369 -1.70 33.71 3.30
C LEU A 369 -1.21 35.10 3.65
N ARG A 370 -0.84 35.85 2.62
CA ARG A 370 -0.72 37.31 2.68
C ARG A 370 -2.08 37.97 2.43
N LYS A 371 -2.18 39.24 2.79
CA LYS A 371 -3.41 40.02 2.62
C LYS A 371 -3.82 40.04 1.14
N GLY A 372 -5.03 39.56 0.86
CA GLY A 372 -5.62 39.55 -0.48
C GLY A 372 -5.32 38.29 -1.30
N GLU A 373 -4.52 37.35 -0.79
CA GLU A 373 -4.31 36.06 -1.45
C GLU A 373 -5.50 35.11 -1.24
N SER A 374 -5.73 34.25 -2.24
CA SER A 374 -6.77 33.21 -2.16
C SER A 374 -6.20 31.95 -1.48
N PRO A 375 -6.94 31.34 -0.52
CA PRO A 375 -6.57 30.04 0.04
C PRO A 375 -6.49 28.92 -0.99
N HIS A 376 -7.15 29.08 -2.15
CA HIS A 376 -7.28 28.05 -3.18
C HIS A 376 -6.27 28.18 -4.33
N GLN A 377 -5.29 29.09 -4.25
CA GLN A 377 -4.31 29.32 -5.33
C GLN A 377 -3.63 28.03 -5.83
N LEU A 378 -3.29 27.10 -4.92
CA LEU A 378 -2.70 25.82 -5.34
C LEU A 378 -3.72 24.93 -6.05
N LEU A 379 -4.96 24.86 -5.58
CA LEU A 379 -6.01 24.06 -6.24
C LEU A 379 -6.40 24.64 -7.59
N ASP A 380 -6.43 25.97 -7.70
CA ASP A 380 -6.66 26.69 -8.96
C ASP A 380 -5.52 26.42 -9.96
N PHE A 381 -4.26 26.43 -9.51
CA PHE A 381 -3.11 26.04 -10.33
C PHE A 381 -3.20 24.60 -10.85
N LEU A 382 -3.61 23.66 -9.98
CA LEU A 382 -3.77 22.26 -10.37
C LEU A 382 -4.92 22.05 -11.36
N GLY A 383 -5.91 22.94 -11.38
CA GLY A 383 -7.16 22.80 -12.15
C GLY A 383 -8.27 22.07 -11.39
N VAL A 384 -8.07 21.78 -10.10
CA VAL A 384 -9.09 21.13 -9.24
C VAL A 384 -10.22 22.11 -8.90
N THR A 385 -9.88 23.39 -8.79
CA THR A 385 -10.83 24.49 -8.62
C THR A 385 -10.67 25.51 -9.73
N GLU A 386 -11.71 26.28 -10.00
CA GLU A 386 -11.64 27.53 -10.75
C GLU A 386 -12.11 28.67 -9.85
N LYS A 387 -11.18 29.56 -9.50
CA LYS A 387 -11.40 30.67 -8.55
C LYS A 387 -12.00 30.18 -7.24
N GLY A 388 -11.48 29.06 -6.74
CA GLY A 388 -11.94 28.40 -5.51
C GLY A 388 -13.23 27.57 -5.64
N THR A 389 -13.87 27.53 -6.81
CA THR A 389 -15.04 26.66 -7.04
C THR A 389 -14.58 25.30 -7.56
N ARG A 390 -14.97 24.20 -6.90
CA ARG A 390 -14.58 22.84 -7.30
C ARG A 390 -15.13 22.48 -8.68
N GLN A 391 -14.29 21.86 -9.51
CA GLN A 391 -14.68 21.30 -10.81
C GLN A 391 -15.50 20.02 -10.66
N THR A 392 -16.44 19.78 -11.60
CA THR A 392 -17.43 18.68 -11.51
C THR A 392 -16.81 17.29 -11.50
N ASP A 393 -15.68 17.09 -12.19
CA ASP A 393 -14.98 15.80 -12.24
C ASP A 393 -14.09 15.54 -11.02
N THR A 394 -14.11 16.43 -10.01
CA THR A 394 -13.47 16.20 -8.72
C THR A 394 -14.43 15.52 -7.76
N LEU A 395 -14.15 14.26 -7.44
CA LEU A 395 -14.94 13.46 -6.52
C LEU A 395 -14.73 13.92 -5.08
N LYS A 396 -15.81 14.09 -4.32
CA LYS A 396 -15.73 14.26 -2.87
C LYS A 396 -15.54 12.89 -2.23
N ARG A 397 -14.63 12.79 -1.26
CA ARG A 397 -14.40 11.54 -0.51
C ARG A 397 -14.97 11.63 0.90
N ASP A 398 -15.60 10.54 1.33
CA ASP A 398 -16.18 10.42 2.66
C ASP A 398 -15.14 10.03 3.72
N TYR A 399 -13.98 9.50 3.31
CA TYR A 399 -12.92 9.11 4.22
C TYR A 399 -11.53 9.19 3.57
N ALA A 400 -10.54 9.52 4.40
CA ALA A 400 -9.12 9.37 4.13
C ALA A 400 -8.45 8.80 5.39
N THR A 401 -7.53 7.85 5.19
CA THR A 401 -6.76 7.23 6.28
C THR A 401 -5.55 8.06 6.69
N HIS A 402 -5.35 9.23 6.08
CA HIS A 402 -4.25 10.15 6.34
C HIS A 402 -4.78 11.59 6.39
N ARG A 403 -4.18 12.43 7.24
CA ARG A 403 -4.37 13.88 7.27
C ARG A 403 -3.06 14.58 7.62
N SER A 404 -2.95 15.85 7.25
CA SER A 404 -1.86 16.71 7.71
C SER A 404 -2.33 17.53 8.92
N SER A 405 -1.47 17.66 9.92
CA SER A 405 -1.62 18.62 11.01
C SER A 405 -0.47 19.62 10.92
N ILE A 406 -0.81 20.91 10.91
CA ILE A 406 0.15 22.00 10.79
C ILE A 406 -0.11 22.96 11.96
N ARG A 407 0.90 23.17 12.80
CA ARG A 407 0.81 24.13 13.90
C ARG A 407 0.98 25.56 13.39
N LYS A 408 0.50 26.53 14.17
CA LYS A 408 0.72 27.96 13.95
C LYS A 408 2.22 28.26 13.76
N ASN A 409 2.51 29.14 12.82
CA ASN A 409 3.85 29.68 12.65
C ASN A 409 4.25 30.54 13.87
N LYS A 410 5.55 30.63 14.14
CA LYS A 410 6.07 31.66 15.04
C LYS A 410 5.85 33.03 14.42
N ASP A 411 5.60 34.04 15.25
CA ASP A 411 5.32 35.40 14.79
C ASP A 411 6.47 35.93 13.91
N GLY A 412 6.14 36.35 12.69
CA GLY A 412 7.12 36.86 11.73
C GLY A 412 7.98 35.80 11.02
N GLU A 413 7.77 34.51 11.29
CA GLU A 413 8.55 33.40 10.69
C GLU A 413 7.65 32.36 10.01
N PRO A 414 7.21 32.60 8.75
CA PRO A 414 6.49 31.60 7.96
C PRO A 414 7.30 30.29 7.82
N GLY A 415 6.63 29.14 7.71
CA GLY A 415 7.33 27.86 7.54
C GLY A 415 7.83 27.20 8.85
N THR A 416 7.62 27.82 10.02
CA THR A 416 8.09 27.30 11.31
C THR A 416 7.08 26.40 12.03
N GLY A 417 5.81 26.41 11.60
CA GLY A 417 4.79 25.49 12.09
C GLY A 417 5.22 24.03 11.90
N LYS A 418 5.16 23.21 12.95
CA LYS A 418 5.47 21.77 12.83
C LYS A 418 4.41 21.10 11.96
N PHE A 419 4.86 20.56 10.82
CA PHE A 419 4.08 19.70 9.94
C PHE A 419 4.17 18.25 10.44
N LYS A 420 3.03 17.60 10.64
CA LYS A 420 2.98 16.18 10.98
C LYS A 420 1.85 15.50 10.22
N GLU A 421 2.22 14.51 9.41
CA GLU A 421 1.26 13.55 8.85
C GLU A 421 0.72 12.67 9.98
N GLU A 422 -0.60 12.61 10.11
CA GLU A 422 -1.28 11.65 10.97
C GLU A 422 -1.91 10.57 10.07
N GLY A 423 -1.45 9.33 10.19
CA GLY A 423 -1.93 8.18 9.42
C GLY A 423 -2.70 7.14 10.25
N GLY A 424 -3.38 6.24 9.55
CA GLY A 424 -4.06 5.07 10.09
C GLY A 424 -5.54 5.27 10.44
N VAL A 425 -6.17 4.22 10.97
CA VAL A 425 -7.60 4.18 11.33
C VAL A 425 -8.00 5.32 12.27
N GLY A 426 -7.08 5.75 13.16
CA GLY A 426 -7.30 6.90 14.04
C GLY A 426 -7.44 8.24 13.30
N ALA A 427 -6.78 8.41 12.15
CA ALA A 427 -6.94 9.60 11.30
C ALA A 427 -8.29 9.60 10.56
N ALA A 428 -8.76 8.44 10.09
CA ALA A 428 -10.09 8.30 9.49
C ALA A 428 -11.21 8.65 10.49
N VAL A 429 -11.09 8.20 11.75
CA VAL A 429 -12.03 8.57 12.83
C VAL A 429 -11.93 10.06 13.17
N LYS A 430 -10.72 10.63 13.22
CA LYS A 430 -10.54 12.08 13.46
C LYS A 430 -11.09 12.95 12.34
N ASN A 431 -10.99 12.53 11.07
CA ASN A 431 -11.57 13.25 9.92
C ASN A 431 -13.10 13.31 10.03
N LYS A 432 -13.72 12.20 10.45
CA LYS A 432 -15.16 12.17 10.73
C LYS A 432 -15.52 13.00 11.96
N LEU A 433 -14.67 13.05 12.99
CA LEU A 433 -14.93 13.80 14.22
C LEU A 433 -14.69 15.31 14.06
N SER A 434 -13.77 15.73 13.18
CA SER A 434 -13.50 17.15 12.93
C SER A 434 -14.67 17.86 12.26
N GLU A 435 -15.50 17.12 11.50
CA GLU A 435 -16.79 17.61 10.98
C GLU A 435 -17.72 18.12 12.09
N TYR A 436 -17.60 17.57 13.31
CA TYR A 436 -18.44 17.89 14.47
C TYR A 436 -17.69 18.59 15.61
N THR A 437 -16.41 18.94 15.42
CA THR A 437 -15.57 19.56 16.47
C THR A 437 -15.24 21.01 16.12
N PRO A 438 -15.85 22.00 16.79
CA PRO A 438 -15.55 23.42 16.55
C PRO A 438 -14.07 23.74 16.74
N GLY A 439 -13.46 24.43 15.77
CA GLY A 439 -12.06 24.88 15.83
C GLY A 439 -11.01 23.91 15.29
N MET A 440 -11.40 22.72 14.78
CA MET A 440 -10.49 21.84 14.07
C MET A 440 -10.58 22.09 12.55
N ALA A 441 -9.45 22.34 11.89
CA ALA A 441 -9.42 22.46 10.43
C ALA A 441 -9.89 21.13 9.81
N ASN A 442 -10.96 21.19 9.02
CA ASN A 442 -11.47 20.06 8.24
C ASN A 442 -10.69 19.99 6.93
N PRO A 443 -9.90 18.94 6.70
CA PRO A 443 -9.27 18.76 5.41
C PRO A 443 -10.35 18.49 4.35
N ASP A 444 -10.17 19.08 3.18
CA ASP A 444 -10.98 18.77 2.01
C ASP A 444 -10.43 17.50 1.34
N LEU A 445 -11.26 16.47 1.28
CA LEU A 445 -10.91 15.17 0.73
C LEU A 445 -11.46 15.07 -0.69
N MET A 446 -10.54 15.04 -1.65
CA MET A 446 -10.84 15.06 -3.08
C MET A 446 -10.19 13.86 -3.77
N GLY A 447 -10.78 13.44 -4.87
CA GLY A 447 -10.32 12.31 -5.67
C GLY A 447 -10.50 12.57 -7.16
N VAL A 448 -9.57 12.07 -7.97
CA VAL A 448 -9.65 12.15 -9.43
C VAL A 448 -9.21 10.81 -10.03
N ASN A 449 -10.06 10.22 -10.86
CA ASN A 449 -9.76 8.93 -11.50
C ASN A 449 -8.81 9.13 -12.66
N ILE A 450 -7.76 8.30 -12.73
CA ILE A 450 -6.77 8.34 -13.80
C ILE A 450 -6.90 7.09 -14.68
N SER A 451 -6.47 7.20 -15.93
CA SER A 451 -6.32 6.07 -16.86
C SER A 451 -4.90 5.50 -16.76
N GLY A 452 -4.55 4.90 -15.62
CA GLY A 452 -3.21 4.35 -15.38
C GLY A 452 -2.83 3.30 -16.42
N GLY A 453 -1.76 3.56 -17.17
CA GLY A 453 -1.34 2.77 -18.34
C GLY A 453 -1.71 3.38 -19.69
N GLY A 454 -2.52 4.45 -19.69
CA GLY A 454 -2.91 5.21 -20.87
C GLY A 454 -4.37 4.96 -21.27
N PHE A 455 -5.10 6.04 -21.52
CA PHE A 455 -6.48 5.98 -21.98
C PHE A 455 -6.62 5.19 -23.29
N GLY A 456 -7.57 4.25 -23.33
CA GLY A 456 -7.86 3.44 -24.52
C GLY A 456 -6.82 2.34 -24.80
N THR A 457 -5.92 2.08 -23.86
CA THR A 457 -4.98 0.95 -23.95
C THR A 457 -5.61 -0.34 -23.42
N LYS A 458 -4.98 -1.47 -23.74
CA LYS A 458 -5.32 -2.78 -23.16
C LYS A 458 -4.65 -2.90 -21.80
N ASP A 459 -5.40 -3.31 -20.79
CA ASP A 459 -4.82 -3.81 -19.55
C ASP A 459 -4.29 -5.25 -19.74
N TRP A 460 -3.74 -5.85 -18.67
CA TRP A 460 -3.22 -7.22 -18.69
C TRP A 460 -4.30 -8.32 -18.81
N ASN A 461 -5.58 -7.98 -18.69
CA ASN A 461 -6.72 -8.86 -19.00
C ASN A 461 -7.20 -8.67 -20.45
N GLY A 462 -6.69 -7.66 -21.14
CA GLY A 462 -7.16 -7.25 -22.45
C GLY A 462 -8.36 -6.29 -22.40
N ASP A 463 -8.73 -5.76 -21.24
CA ASP A 463 -9.83 -4.79 -21.10
C ASP A 463 -9.36 -3.36 -21.43
N VAL A 464 -10.30 -2.45 -21.74
CA VAL A 464 -9.99 -1.05 -22.04
C VAL A 464 -9.71 -0.26 -20.76
N VAL A 465 -8.55 0.39 -20.72
CA VAL A 465 -8.17 1.34 -19.66
C VAL A 465 -8.94 2.65 -19.79
N LEU A 466 -9.67 3.02 -18.72
CA LEU A 466 -10.58 4.18 -18.66
C LEU A 466 -10.45 4.95 -17.32
N PRO A 467 -10.84 6.24 -17.25
CA PRO A 467 -10.79 7.05 -16.02
C PRO A 467 -12.04 6.79 -15.16
N ASN A 468 -12.32 5.53 -14.84
CA ASN A 468 -13.52 5.07 -14.14
C ASN A 468 -13.25 4.60 -12.69
N GLY A 469 -12.02 4.82 -12.19
CA GLY A 469 -11.59 4.43 -10.85
C GLY A 469 -10.98 3.03 -10.76
N SER A 470 -11.16 2.17 -11.77
CA SER A 470 -10.56 0.82 -11.82
C SER A 470 -9.07 0.83 -12.14
N TYR A 471 -8.62 1.86 -12.85
CA TYR A 471 -7.25 2.01 -13.38
C TYR A 471 -6.48 3.14 -12.70
N GLY A 472 -6.77 3.37 -11.42
CA GLY A 472 -6.05 4.32 -10.60
C GLY A 472 -6.90 5.49 -10.14
N HIS A 473 -6.53 6.00 -8.98
CA HIS A 473 -7.22 7.10 -8.34
C HIS A 473 -6.21 8.02 -7.65
N MET A 474 -6.20 9.29 -8.04
CA MET A 474 -5.38 10.30 -7.41
C MET A 474 -6.10 10.86 -6.18
N LEU A 475 -5.55 10.61 -5.00
CA LEU A 475 -6.02 11.15 -3.72
C LEU A 475 -5.42 12.54 -3.51
N LEU A 476 -6.27 13.51 -3.18
CA LEU A 476 -5.91 14.87 -2.82
C LEU A 476 -6.51 15.20 -1.44
N VAL A 477 -5.66 15.44 -0.44
CA VAL A 477 -6.08 15.86 0.91
C VAL A 477 -5.57 17.27 1.15
N PHE A 478 -6.49 18.23 1.06
CA PHE A 478 -6.17 19.65 1.11
C PHE A 478 -6.51 20.26 2.47
N THR A 479 -5.61 21.05 3.02
CA THR A 479 -5.84 21.91 4.18
C THR A 479 -5.48 23.33 3.78
N ALA A 480 -6.47 24.22 3.77
CA ALA A 480 -6.28 25.60 3.35
C ALA A 480 -5.27 26.33 4.25
N PRO A 481 -4.34 27.12 3.68
CA PRO A 481 -3.54 28.07 4.46
C PRO A 481 -4.45 29.17 5.02
N THR A 482 -4.04 29.77 6.12
CA THR A 482 -4.68 30.96 6.71
C THR A 482 -3.63 32.06 6.84
N GLY A 483 -4.01 33.24 7.35
CA GLY A 483 -3.04 34.31 7.61
C GLY A 483 -1.97 33.99 8.65
N ASP A 484 -2.17 32.96 9.50
CA ASP A 484 -1.27 32.62 10.60
C ASP A 484 -0.80 31.15 10.62
N THR A 485 -1.38 30.31 9.76
CA THR A 485 -1.00 28.90 9.60
C THR A 485 -0.73 28.57 8.14
N ASP A 486 0.38 27.88 7.89
CA ASP A 486 0.61 27.25 6.60
C ASP A 486 -0.49 26.24 6.27
N GLY A 487 -0.73 26.05 4.98
CA GLY A 487 -1.60 25.01 4.43
C GLY A 487 -0.81 23.78 3.99
N GLY A 488 -1.53 22.78 3.51
CA GLY A 488 -0.94 21.56 3.00
C GLY A 488 -1.81 20.88 1.96
N LEU A 489 -1.17 20.23 1.00
CA LEU A 489 -1.81 19.29 0.08
C LEU A 489 -1.04 17.97 0.13
N LEU A 490 -1.68 16.90 0.55
CA LEU A 490 -1.15 15.56 0.35
C LEU A 490 -1.67 15.02 -0.98
N VAL A 491 -0.77 14.52 -1.80
CA VAL A 491 -1.07 13.88 -3.10
C VAL A 491 -0.62 12.44 -3.05
N GLY A 492 -1.46 11.50 -3.47
CA GLY A 492 -1.11 10.10 -3.63
C GLY A 492 -1.76 9.48 -4.86
N LEU A 493 -1.13 8.45 -5.43
CA LEU A 493 -1.74 7.60 -6.45
C LEU A 493 -2.14 6.27 -5.81
N GLU A 494 -3.43 6.07 -5.66
CA GLU A 494 -4.02 4.83 -5.17
C GLU A 494 -4.31 3.88 -6.35
N THR A 495 -4.28 2.58 -6.07
CA THR A 495 -4.52 1.54 -7.07
C THR A 495 -5.92 1.66 -7.69
N LEU A 496 -6.94 1.99 -6.90
CA LEU A 496 -8.31 2.17 -7.37
C LEU A 496 -9.15 3.06 -6.45
N GLU A 497 -10.20 3.65 -7.01
CA GLU A 497 -11.20 4.42 -6.28
C GLU A 497 -11.95 3.51 -5.29
N PRO A 498 -12.36 4.00 -4.10
CA PRO A 498 -13.29 3.27 -3.24
C PRO A 498 -14.44 2.60 -4.00
N ASP A 499 -14.68 1.32 -3.70
CA ASP A 499 -15.74 0.47 -4.28
C ASP A 499 -15.71 0.28 -5.82
N ALA A 500 -14.71 0.82 -6.53
CA ALA A 500 -14.57 0.61 -7.97
C ALA A 500 -14.24 -0.86 -8.32
N PRO A 501 -14.71 -1.38 -9.47
CA PRO A 501 -14.34 -2.70 -9.95
C PRO A 501 -12.82 -2.84 -10.07
N SER A 502 -12.26 -3.95 -9.60
CA SER A 502 -10.81 -4.16 -9.66
C SER A 502 -10.43 -5.14 -10.77
N PRO A 503 -9.47 -4.79 -11.66
CA PRO A 503 -8.94 -5.69 -12.67
C PRO A 503 -8.11 -6.86 -12.08
N VAL A 504 -7.88 -6.86 -10.77
CA VAL A 504 -7.16 -7.92 -10.03
C VAL A 504 -7.99 -8.53 -8.89
N GLY A 505 -9.26 -8.17 -8.77
CA GLY A 505 -10.16 -8.69 -7.75
C GLY A 505 -9.95 -8.10 -6.36
N TYR A 506 -9.31 -6.93 -6.27
CA TYR A 506 -9.23 -6.13 -5.05
C TYR A 506 -10.60 -5.53 -4.69
N HIS A 507 -10.90 -5.39 -3.41
CA HIS A 507 -12.02 -4.60 -2.92
C HIS A 507 -11.50 -3.47 -2.04
N HIS A 508 -11.78 -2.23 -2.42
CA HIS A 508 -11.36 -1.05 -1.66
C HIS A 508 -12.54 -0.47 -0.89
N GLY A 509 -12.78 -1.01 0.30
CA GLY A 509 -13.81 -0.52 1.22
C GLY A 509 -13.21 0.27 2.40
N ILE A 510 -14.07 0.66 3.33
CA ILE A 510 -13.72 1.43 4.53
C ILE A 510 -12.73 0.69 5.46
N THR A 511 -12.72 -0.64 5.42
CA THR A 511 -11.82 -1.50 6.21
C THR A 511 -10.54 -1.87 5.47
N SER A 512 -10.38 -1.44 4.20
CA SER A 512 -9.19 -1.77 3.42
C SER A 512 -7.99 -1.02 4.00
N THR A 513 -7.11 -1.77 4.66
CA THR A 513 -5.86 -1.24 5.22
C THR A 513 -4.74 -1.39 4.19
N GLU A 514 -3.65 -0.64 4.37
CA GLU A 514 -2.42 -0.81 3.58
C GLU A 514 -1.91 -2.27 3.55
N VAL A 515 -2.23 -3.06 4.59
CA VAL A 515 -1.85 -4.47 4.77
C VAL A 515 -2.70 -5.44 3.92
N THR A 516 -3.97 -5.10 3.66
CA THR A 516 -4.88 -5.89 2.80
C THR A 516 -4.95 -5.36 1.37
N ALA A 517 -4.33 -4.21 1.11
CA ALA A 517 -4.35 -3.54 -0.18
C ALA A 517 -3.42 -4.22 -1.18
N ASN A 518 -3.71 -4.08 -2.49
CA ASN A 518 -2.82 -4.56 -3.56
C ASN A 518 -1.37 -4.12 -3.26
N PRO A 519 -0.39 -5.03 -3.15
CA PRO A 519 1.00 -4.66 -2.88
C PRO A 519 1.60 -3.84 -4.03
N GLU A 520 1.05 -3.98 -5.23
CA GLU A 520 1.44 -3.22 -6.43
C GLU A 520 0.46 -2.07 -6.69
N SER A 521 0.98 -0.92 -7.12
CA SER A 521 0.17 0.20 -7.59
C SER A 521 -0.25 0.01 -9.04
N VAL A 522 -1.12 0.89 -9.54
CA VAL A 522 -1.48 0.90 -10.97
C VAL A 522 -0.30 1.28 -11.88
N LEU A 523 0.76 1.87 -11.34
CA LEU A 523 1.98 2.20 -12.09
C LEU A 523 3.06 1.13 -11.95
N HIS A 524 2.73 -0.09 -11.51
CA HIS A 524 3.65 -1.22 -11.32
C HIS A 524 4.69 -1.07 -10.19
N GLY A 525 4.54 -0.05 -9.34
CA GLY A 525 5.40 0.14 -8.18
C GLY A 525 4.91 -0.67 -6.98
N HIS A 526 5.80 -1.47 -6.38
CA HIS A 526 5.51 -2.19 -5.14
C HIS A 526 5.66 -1.29 -3.91
N LYS A 527 4.76 -1.42 -2.93
CA LYS A 527 4.72 -0.54 -1.74
C LYS A 527 5.93 -0.66 -0.82
N GLN A 528 6.60 -1.79 -0.84
CA GLN A 528 7.83 -2.06 -0.10
C GLN A 528 9.01 -1.24 -0.66
N ASP A 529 8.93 -0.79 -1.91
CA ASP A 529 9.96 -0.02 -2.61
C ASP A 529 9.74 1.50 -2.51
N LYS A 530 8.87 1.95 -1.60
CA LYS A 530 8.67 3.38 -1.33
C LYS A 530 9.99 4.05 -1.00
N ILE A 531 10.24 5.21 -1.60
CA ILE A 531 11.48 5.97 -1.43
C ILE A 531 11.60 6.70 -0.08
N GLY A 532 10.68 6.45 0.87
CA GLY A 532 10.64 7.11 2.18
C GLY A 532 9.58 8.20 2.26
N ALA A 533 9.65 9.04 3.31
CA ALA A 533 8.77 10.19 3.47
C ALA A 533 9.15 11.28 2.48
N THR A 534 8.16 11.83 1.77
CA THR A 534 8.40 12.82 0.72
C THR A 534 7.62 14.10 0.95
N GLN A 535 8.22 15.23 0.54
CA GLN A 535 7.58 16.53 0.64
C GLN A 535 8.00 17.48 -0.49
N VAL A 536 7.26 18.57 -0.63
CA VAL A 536 7.65 19.77 -1.35
C VAL A 536 7.31 20.97 -0.47
N LYS A 537 8.15 22.01 -0.46
CA LYS A 537 7.87 23.27 0.23
C LYS A 537 7.79 24.40 -0.79
N LEU A 538 6.58 24.89 -1.06
CA LEU A 538 6.38 25.92 -2.09
C LEU A 538 7.11 27.23 -1.75
N GLY A 539 7.22 27.56 -0.45
CA GLY A 539 7.99 28.71 0.01
C GLY A 539 9.50 28.60 -0.21
N GLU A 540 10.09 27.39 -0.21
CA GLU A 540 11.50 27.21 -0.58
C GLU A 540 11.69 27.28 -2.10
N MET A 541 10.70 26.80 -2.85
CA MET A 541 10.79 26.69 -4.31
C MET A 541 10.64 28.03 -5.04
N GLY A 542 9.71 28.90 -4.60
CA GLY A 542 9.47 30.19 -5.24
C GLY A 542 9.43 31.38 -4.29
N GLY A 543 9.84 31.20 -3.03
CA GLY A 543 9.85 32.27 -2.03
C GLY A 543 8.46 32.83 -1.76
N GLU A 544 8.40 34.14 -1.60
CA GLU A 544 7.14 34.87 -1.41
C GLU A 544 6.23 34.84 -2.66
N ASN A 545 6.77 34.56 -3.85
CA ASN A 545 6.02 34.54 -5.11
C ASN A 545 5.90 33.13 -5.69
N TRP A 546 5.76 32.14 -4.80
CA TRP A 546 5.66 30.72 -5.18
C TRP A 546 4.56 30.46 -6.23
N HIS A 547 3.43 31.17 -6.15
CA HIS A 547 2.34 31.01 -7.12
C HIS A 547 2.75 31.47 -8.52
N ASP A 548 3.44 32.60 -8.65
CA ASP A 548 3.94 33.09 -9.94
C ASP A 548 5.00 32.16 -10.53
N PHE A 549 5.83 31.55 -9.66
CA PHE A 549 6.75 30.50 -10.07
C PHE A 549 6.01 29.29 -10.64
N LEU A 550 4.95 28.80 -9.98
CA LEU A 550 4.12 27.70 -10.49
C LEU A 550 3.51 28.04 -11.85
N GLN A 551 2.93 29.23 -11.97
CA GLN A 551 2.37 29.72 -13.22
C GLN A 551 3.43 29.81 -14.33
N LYS A 552 4.67 30.20 -13.99
CA LYS A 552 5.78 30.22 -14.94
C LYS A 552 6.15 28.82 -15.42
N ILE A 553 6.36 27.85 -14.53
CA ILE A 553 6.75 26.48 -14.94
C ILE A 553 5.66 25.80 -15.79
N GLN A 554 4.38 26.09 -15.52
CA GLN A 554 3.28 25.61 -16.35
C GLN A 554 3.26 26.25 -17.73
N ARG A 555 3.47 27.57 -17.84
CA ARG A 555 3.60 28.24 -19.15
C ARG A 555 4.79 27.70 -19.94
N ASP A 556 5.96 27.60 -19.30
CA ASP A 556 7.17 27.07 -19.93
C ASP A 556 6.94 25.64 -20.44
N TRP A 557 6.21 24.82 -19.68
CA TRP A 557 5.82 23.46 -20.09
C TRP A 557 4.91 23.46 -21.32
N VAL A 558 3.86 24.28 -21.32
CA VAL A 558 2.95 24.43 -22.46
C VAL A 558 3.70 24.92 -23.70
N ASP A 559 4.63 25.84 -23.55
CA ASP A 559 5.43 26.37 -24.66
C ASP A 559 6.38 25.29 -25.22
N LYS A 560 7.01 24.47 -24.36
CA LYS A 560 7.79 23.30 -24.79
C LYS A 560 6.94 22.30 -25.58
N LEU A 561 5.74 21.97 -25.09
CA LEU A 561 4.83 21.05 -25.78
C LEU A 561 4.36 21.59 -27.14
N LYS A 562 4.17 22.91 -27.27
CA LYS A 562 3.84 23.57 -28.55
C LYS A 562 5.02 23.60 -29.52
N ALA A 563 6.25 23.74 -28.99
CA ALA A 563 7.47 23.78 -29.80
C ALA A 563 7.88 22.38 -30.32
N ALA A 564 7.43 21.31 -29.66
CA ALA A 564 7.68 19.94 -30.09
C ALA A 564 7.05 19.65 -31.47
N LYS A 565 7.86 19.17 -32.41
CA LYS A 565 7.52 19.03 -33.83
C LYS A 565 6.69 17.79 -34.13
N ASP A 566 6.85 16.75 -33.33
CA ASP A 566 6.21 15.46 -33.53
C ASP A 566 5.87 14.75 -32.21
N THR A 567 5.24 13.59 -32.32
CA THR A 567 4.84 12.75 -31.18
C THR A 567 6.04 12.24 -30.39
N ALA A 568 7.19 12.01 -31.04
CA ALA A 568 8.39 11.51 -30.36
C ALA A 568 9.04 12.60 -29.48
N GLU A 569 9.14 13.83 -29.99
CA GLU A 569 9.61 14.98 -29.20
C GLU A 569 8.67 15.26 -28.01
N LYS A 570 7.34 15.20 -28.21
CA LYS A 570 6.37 15.33 -27.10
C LYS A 570 6.52 14.23 -26.06
N ARG A 571 6.66 12.98 -26.50
CA ARG A 571 6.87 11.84 -25.61
C ARG A 571 8.13 12.04 -24.76
N LYS A 572 9.24 12.49 -25.38
CA LYS A 572 10.48 12.79 -24.66
C LYS A 572 10.30 13.84 -23.57
N LEU A 573 9.51 14.90 -23.82
CA LEU A 573 9.20 15.89 -22.79
C LEU A 573 8.49 15.25 -21.59
N TYR A 574 7.55 14.32 -21.82
CA TYR A 574 6.89 13.59 -20.72
C TYR A 574 7.84 12.63 -20.01
N GLU A 575 8.74 11.94 -20.75
CA GLU A 575 9.80 11.11 -20.17
C GLU A 575 10.72 11.93 -19.26
N GLU A 576 11.08 13.14 -19.68
CA GLU A 576 11.81 14.10 -18.86
C GLU A 576 10.98 14.52 -17.64
N LEU A 577 9.69 14.85 -17.79
CA LEU A 577 8.84 15.26 -16.67
C LEU A 577 8.77 14.22 -15.55
N VAL A 578 8.60 12.94 -15.89
CA VAL A 578 8.50 11.84 -14.90
C VAL A 578 9.85 11.31 -14.43
N GLY A 579 10.92 11.51 -15.21
CA GLY A 579 12.26 10.95 -15.01
C GLY A 579 13.07 11.63 -13.89
N PRO A 580 14.39 11.38 -13.80
CA PRO A 580 15.24 11.89 -12.72
C PRO A 580 15.40 13.40 -12.74
N ARG A 581 15.48 14.03 -11.56
CA ARG A 581 15.81 15.47 -11.39
C ARG A 581 17.29 15.71 -11.67
N GLU A 582 17.61 16.89 -12.21
CA GLU A 582 18.98 17.37 -12.43
C GLU A 582 19.62 17.95 -11.15
#